data_AF-A0A2N2HXY0-F1
#
_entry.id   AF-A0A2N2HXY0-F1
#
_cell.length_a   1.000
_cell.length_b   1.000
_cell.length_c   1.000
_cell.angle_alpha   90.00
_cell.angle_beta   90.00
_cell.angle_gamma   90.00
#
_symmetry.space_group_name_H-M   'P 1'
#
loop_
_entity.id
_entity.type
_entity.pdbx_description
1 polymer ?
#
loop_
_entity_poly.entity_id
_entity_poly.type
_entity_poly.pdbx_seq_one_letter_code
_entity_poly.pdbx_strand_id
1 'polypeptide(L)'
;MKIIKGLRNSLILFLIIISAILFINVIPSFATDPCTGGNATIDGNYTVRTCTSNCAIVCTADVFVDFIMVGGGGGGGSNRGSGGGAGGIVVSSGSIPANTYNVVIGVGGSGGTDQNDNATAGGDTTLGIAGSSIFVVNGGGRGRGGTAGGAYSALNGGDGVSAGGGCYGGVSGSASGGAQGPTGSQGHAGGGSSNSSPSYGAGGGGGAGTVGIDGTSAAGGKGGDGLSNSITGTAKYYGGGGGGGQLSTSQTNSGGQGGGGNGAGYNTAVPATAGVNGTGGGGGGGGDGGTTAYNAGGAGGSGIAIFRYLTSGSSTYTITASAGSNGSISPSGDVTVNSGANQAFTITPNSGYVVSDVLVDGSSVGAVTSYTFSNVTANHTISASFVLGYTVAVTAGGNGSITP
;
A
#
# COMPACT_ATOMS: atom_id res chain seq x y z
N MET A 1 -34.87 39.32 -53.12
CA MET A 1 -35.04 37.88 -52.78
C MET A 1 -33.94 37.50 -51.81
N LYS A 2 -34.30 37.36 -50.52
CA LYS A 2 -33.75 36.44 -49.49
C LYS A 2 -32.43 35.75 -49.91
N ILE A 3 -31.29 35.94 -49.23
CA ILE A 3 -30.85 35.15 -48.05
C ILE A 3 -29.60 35.85 -47.46
N ILE A 4 -29.73 36.80 -46.52
CA ILE A 4 -28.61 37.21 -45.62
C ILE A 4 -29.16 37.57 -44.23
N LYS A 5 -30.03 36.72 -43.67
CA LYS A 5 -30.51 36.81 -42.28
C LYS A 5 -30.35 35.48 -41.52
N GLY A 6 -29.34 34.68 -41.90
CA GLY A 6 -29.10 33.35 -41.32
C GLY A 6 -27.83 33.17 -40.49
N LEU A 7 -26.87 34.12 -40.53
CA LEU A 7 -25.54 33.89 -39.93
C LEU A 7 -25.27 34.59 -38.60
N ARG A 8 -26.29 35.17 -37.93
CA ARG A 8 -26.11 35.74 -36.58
C ARG A 8 -26.66 34.86 -35.44
N ASN A 9 -27.22 33.68 -35.75
CA ASN A 9 -27.72 32.73 -34.75
C ASN A 9 -26.91 31.42 -34.62
N SER A 10 -25.82 31.24 -35.38
CA SER A 10 -24.97 30.05 -35.26
C SER A 10 -23.60 30.31 -34.64
N LEU A 11 -23.31 31.54 -34.21
CA LEU A 11 -22.08 31.89 -33.48
C LEU A 11 -22.30 32.05 -31.97
N ILE A 12 -23.56 32.17 -31.53
CA ILE A 12 -23.92 32.24 -30.10
C ILE A 12 -24.28 30.85 -29.55
N LEU A 13 -24.54 29.85 -30.41
CA LEU A 13 -24.73 28.45 -29.99
C LEU A 13 -23.41 27.64 -29.96
N PHE A 14 -22.35 28.12 -30.61
CA PHE A 14 -21.01 27.52 -30.53
C PHE A 14 -20.15 28.07 -29.37
N LEU A 15 -20.62 29.13 -28.71
CA LEU A 15 -19.97 29.68 -27.51
C LEU A 15 -20.57 29.17 -26.19
N ILE A 16 -21.62 28.33 -26.24
CA ILE A 16 -22.28 27.76 -25.05
C ILE A 16 -21.94 26.25 -24.87
N ILE A 17 -21.27 25.62 -25.83
CA ILE A 17 -20.81 24.20 -25.74
C ILE A 17 -19.30 24.09 -25.39
N ILE A 18 -18.63 25.21 -25.10
CA ILE A 18 -17.28 25.24 -24.46
C ILE A 18 -17.39 25.87 -23.06
N SER A 19 -18.42 25.50 -22.31
CA SER A 19 -18.60 25.92 -20.91
C SER A 19 -19.09 24.78 -20.00
N ALA A 20 -18.90 23.52 -20.40
CA ALA A 20 -19.34 22.36 -19.62
C ALA A 20 -18.34 21.19 -19.57
N ILE A 21 -17.07 21.39 -19.93
CA ILE A 21 -16.00 20.41 -19.63
C ILE A 21 -14.78 21.19 -19.16
N LEU A 22 -14.89 21.72 -17.95
CA LEU A 22 -13.74 22.01 -17.11
C LEU A 22 -14.19 21.78 -15.67
N PHE A 23 -14.33 20.51 -15.30
CA PHE A 23 -14.03 20.10 -13.93
C PHE A 23 -12.52 20.32 -13.72
N ILE A 24 -12.08 21.58 -13.70
CA ILE A 24 -11.01 21.93 -12.80
C ILE A 24 -11.64 21.69 -11.44
N ASN A 25 -11.28 20.56 -10.84
CA ASN A 25 -11.19 20.50 -9.39
C ASN A 25 -10.43 21.76 -9.00
N VAL A 26 -11.15 22.74 -8.45
CA VAL A 26 -10.53 23.85 -7.74
C VAL A 26 -9.88 23.20 -6.53
N ILE A 27 -8.67 22.67 -6.74
CA ILE A 27 -7.72 22.45 -5.68
C ILE A 27 -7.54 23.86 -5.10
N PRO A 28 -7.88 24.11 -3.83
CA PRO A 28 -7.59 25.39 -3.24
C PRO A 28 -6.09 25.63 -3.41
N SER A 29 -5.74 26.60 -4.25
CA SER A 29 -4.38 27.09 -4.36
C SER A 29 -4.05 27.70 -3.01
N PHE A 30 -3.22 27.04 -2.21
CA PHE A 30 -1.98 27.57 -1.60
C PHE A 30 -1.36 26.50 -0.69
N ALA A 31 -0.81 25.47 -1.33
CA ALA A 31 0.53 24.94 -1.06
C ALA A 31 0.93 24.11 -2.29
N THR A 32 2.15 24.27 -2.79
CA THR A 32 2.63 23.41 -3.88
C THR A 32 2.71 21.99 -3.33
N ASP A 33 1.91 21.09 -3.90
CA ASP A 33 1.94 19.66 -3.58
C ASP A 33 3.41 19.18 -3.62
N PRO A 34 3.98 18.71 -2.49
CA PRO A 34 5.42 18.50 -2.38
C PRO A 34 5.88 17.29 -3.19
N CYS A 35 4.95 16.44 -3.64
CA CYS A 35 5.20 15.38 -4.60
C CYS A 35 4.25 15.52 -5.79
N THR A 36 4.62 14.99 -6.95
CA THR A 36 3.79 14.92 -8.17
C THR A 36 3.89 13.52 -8.81
N GLY A 37 3.01 13.24 -9.78
CA GLY A 37 2.97 11.95 -10.48
C GLY A 37 2.05 10.90 -9.82
N GLY A 38 1.80 9.80 -10.53
CA GLY A 38 0.69 8.90 -10.20
C GLY A 38 -0.69 9.60 -10.28
N ASN A 39 -1.75 8.87 -9.96
CA ASN A 39 -3.09 9.44 -9.83
C ASN A 39 -3.27 10.04 -8.42
N ALA A 40 -3.55 11.34 -8.34
CA ALA A 40 -3.73 12.06 -7.09
C ALA A 40 -5.21 12.15 -6.70
N THR A 41 -5.50 11.82 -5.45
CA THR A 41 -6.81 12.00 -4.81
C THR A 41 -6.62 12.64 -3.44
N ILE A 42 -7.67 13.23 -2.88
CA ILE A 42 -7.66 13.83 -1.54
C ILE A 42 -8.56 13.00 -0.63
N ASP A 43 -8.04 12.65 0.55
CA ASP A 43 -8.76 12.00 1.64
C ASP A 43 -8.61 12.83 2.92
N GLY A 44 -9.62 13.65 3.21
CA GLY A 44 -9.54 14.64 4.28
C GLY A 44 -8.34 15.57 4.11
N ASN A 45 -7.38 15.49 5.05
CA ASN A 45 -6.16 16.29 5.06
C ASN A 45 -4.98 15.64 4.33
N TYR A 46 -5.19 14.52 3.65
CA TYR A 46 -4.14 13.75 3.01
C TYR A 46 -4.25 13.79 1.49
N THR A 47 -3.10 13.93 0.83
CA THR A 47 -2.95 13.61 -0.59
C THR A 47 -2.59 12.14 -0.70
N VAL A 48 -3.33 11.41 -1.53
CA VAL A 48 -3.11 10.01 -1.86
C VAL A 48 -2.69 9.91 -3.32
N ARG A 49 -1.46 9.42 -3.55
CA ARG A 49 -0.91 9.14 -4.88
C ARG A 49 -0.92 7.65 -5.15
N THR A 50 -1.60 7.24 -6.21
CA THR A 50 -1.79 5.84 -6.58
C THR A 50 -1.18 5.54 -7.93
N CYS A 51 -0.42 4.43 -8.02
CA CYS A 51 0.11 3.90 -9.26
C CYS A 51 -0.44 2.48 -9.49
N THR A 52 -1.28 2.35 -10.51
CA THR A 52 -1.83 1.07 -11.01
C THR A 52 -1.07 0.52 -12.22
N SER A 53 -0.15 1.32 -12.76
CA SER A 53 0.83 0.98 -13.79
C SER A 53 2.14 1.69 -13.44
N ASN A 54 3.21 1.38 -14.16
CA ASN A 54 4.51 2.06 -13.97
C ASN A 54 4.33 3.58 -13.97
N CYS A 55 4.92 4.23 -12.98
CA CYS A 55 4.78 5.67 -12.78
C CYS A 55 6.08 6.24 -12.17
N ALA A 56 6.19 7.57 -12.17
CA ALA A 56 7.18 8.27 -11.37
C ALA A 56 6.47 9.10 -10.30
N ILE A 57 6.97 9.06 -9.07
CA ILE A 57 6.60 9.97 -7.99
C ILE A 57 7.76 10.96 -7.82
N VAL A 58 7.53 12.23 -8.10
CA VAL A 58 8.57 13.28 -8.07
C VAL A 58 8.32 14.16 -6.86
N CYS A 59 9.16 14.07 -5.84
CA CYS A 59 9.10 14.92 -4.66
C CYS A 59 10.15 16.03 -4.71
N THR A 60 9.72 17.27 -4.52
CA THR A 60 10.58 18.47 -4.53
C THR A 60 11.02 18.89 -3.12
N ALA A 61 10.50 18.23 -2.09
CA ALA A 61 10.87 18.39 -0.70
C ALA A 61 10.82 17.02 0.00
N ASP A 62 11.44 16.93 1.18
CA ASP A 62 11.34 15.74 2.03
C ASP A 62 9.91 15.62 2.57
N VAL A 63 9.29 14.45 2.41
CA VAL A 63 7.91 14.18 2.82
C VAL A 63 7.85 12.92 3.65
N PHE A 64 7.16 12.97 4.79
CA PHE A 64 6.82 11.76 5.53
C PHE A 64 5.57 11.13 4.92
N VAL A 65 5.67 9.87 4.51
CA VAL A 65 4.57 9.16 3.84
C VAL A 65 4.23 7.87 4.59
N ASP A 66 2.96 7.51 4.57
CA ASP A 66 2.49 6.14 4.71
C ASP A 66 2.41 5.52 3.30
N PHE A 67 2.79 4.26 3.15
CA PHE A 67 2.65 3.58 1.87
C PHE A 67 2.23 2.12 2.01
N ILE A 68 1.47 1.67 1.01
CA ILE A 68 1.26 0.25 0.72
C ILE A 68 1.78 -0.03 -0.69
N MET A 69 2.51 -1.11 -0.84
CA MET A 69 2.90 -1.65 -2.13
C MET A 69 2.51 -3.12 -2.19
N VAL A 70 2.01 -3.52 -3.35
CA VAL A 70 1.47 -4.86 -3.61
C VAL A 70 2.08 -5.40 -4.89
N GLY A 71 2.63 -6.61 -4.85
CA GLY A 71 3.12 -7.33 -6.02
C GLY A 71 1.98 -7.82 -6.93
N GLY A 72 2.29 -8.24 -8.15
CA GLY A 72 1.31 -8.91 -9.00
C GLY A 72 0.90 -10.26 -8.44
N GLY A 73 -0.36 -10.67 -8.60
CA GLY A 73 -0.83 -12.01 -8.24
C GLY A 73 -0.41 -13.06 -9.27
N GLY A 74 -0.26 -14.32 -8.84
CA GLY A 74 0.03 -15.43 -9.74
C GLY A 74 -1.20 -15.88 -10.53
N GLY A 75 -1.01 -16.43 -11.73
CA GLY A 75 -2.11 -17.03 -12.50
C GLY A 75 -2.57 -18.36 -11.92
N GLY A 76 -3.81 -18.76 -12.20
CA GLY A 76 -4.36 -20.07 -11.84
C GLY A 76 -4.01 -21.16 -12.84
N GLY A 77 -3.86 -22.40 -12.38
CA GLY A 77 -3.55 -23.54 -13.24
C GLY A 77 -4.73 -23.94 -14.12
N SER A 78 -4.47 -24.66 -15.21
CA SER A 78 -5.49 -25.24 -16.10
C SER A 78 -5.99 -26.61 -15.62
N ASN A 79 -7.15 -27.05 -16.08
CA ASN A 79 -7.62 -28.44 -15.96
C ASN A 79 -7.55 -29.08 -14.55
N ARG A 80 -8.58 -28.86 -13.72
CA ARG A 80 -8.53 -29.14 -12.26
C ARG A 80 -7.34 -28.44 -11.60
N GLY A 81 -7.04 -27.25 -12.11
CA GLY A 81 -5.90 -26.47 -11.70
C GLY A 81 -6.17 -25.78 -10.38
N SER A 82 -5.12 -25.52 -9.63
CA SER A 82 -5.22 -24.76 -8.39
C SER A 82 -5.30 -23.26 -8.63
N GLY A 83 -5.82 -22.54 -7.64
CA GLY A 83 -5.80 -21.09 -7.65
C GLY A 83 -4.38 -20.53 -7.53
N GLY A 84 -4.14 -19.39 -8.18
CA GLY A 84 -2.91 -18.61 -8.04
C GLY A 84 -2.83 -17.91 -6.68
N GLY A 85 -1.62 -17.74 -6.16
CA GLY A 85 -1.36 -17.03 -4.92
C GLY A 85 -1.41 -15.51 -5.08
N ALA A 86 -1.75 -14.83 -4.00
CA ALA A 86 -1.70 -13.37 -3.92
C ALA A 86 -0.28 -12.80 -4.04
N GLY A 87 -0.17 -11.62 -4.63
CA GLY A 87 1.03 -10.80 -4.57
C GLY A 87 1.38 -10.42 -3.14
N GLY A 88 2.67 -10.24 -2.87
CA GLY A 88 3.14 -9.78 -1.57
C GLY A 88 2.61 -8.39 -1.24
N ILE A 89 2.52 -8.08 0.05
CA ILE A 89 2.12 -6.76 0.54
C ILE A 89 3.16 -6.27 1.53
N VAL A 90 3.54 -5.00 1.36
CA VAL A 90 4.30 -4.24 2.34
C VAL A 90 3.49 -2.99 2.70
N VAL A 91 3.28 -2.80 4.00
CA VAL A 91 2.71 -1.58 4.59
C VAL A 91 3.79 -0.99 5.48
N SER A 92 4.14 0.28 5.26
CA SER A 92 5.18 0.95 6.05
C SER A 92 4.97 2.46 6.03
N SER A 93 5.74 3.17 6.86
CA SER A 93 5.76 4.63 6.95
C SER A 93 7.20 5.12 7.05
N GLY A 94 7.51 6.27 6.47
CA GLY A 94 8.85 6.83 6.57
C GLY A 94 9.05 8.14 5.82
N SER A 95 10.19 8.78 6.07
CA SER A 95 10.62 9.95 5.31
C SER A 95 11.11 9.54 3.93
N ILE A 96 10.57 10.18 2.90
CA ILE A 96 10.98 10.09 1.51
C ILE A 96 11.62 11.43 1.14
N PRO A 97 12.96 11.49 0.98
CA PRO A 97 13.65 12.72 0.60
C PRO A 97 13.24 13.26 -0.77
N ALA A 98 13.57 14.52 -1.04
CA ALA A 98 13.37 15.11 -2.36
C ALA A 98 14.11 14.31 -3.45
N ASN A 99 13.36 13.64 -4.33
CA ASN A 99 13.91 12.88 -5.46
C ASN A 99 12.82 12.51 -6.47
N THR A 100 13.24 11.91 -7.59
CA THR A 100 12.36 11.18 -8.51
C THR A 100 12.42 9.70 -8.19
N TYR A 101 11.27 9.15 -7.79
CA TYR A 101 11.08 7.75 -7.47
C TYR A 101 10.38 7.04 -8.61
N ASN A 102 11.04 6.06 -9.20
CA ASN A 102 10.45 5.21 -10.22
C ASN A 102 9.73 4.05 -9.55
N VAL A 103 8.44 3.92 -9.85
CA VAL A 103 7.62 2.81 -9.39
C VAL A 103 7.35 1.89 -10.57
N VAL A 104 7.79 0.64 -10.45
CA VAL A 104 7.45 -0.43 -11.40
C VAL A 104 6.37 -1.27 -10.74
N ILE A 105 5.22 -1.42 -11.40
CA ILE A 105 4.11 -2.22 -10.91
C ILE A 105 4.23 -3.64 -11.43
N GLY A 106 4.20 -4.60 -10.50
CA GLY A 106 4.22 -6.02 -10.80
C GLY A 106 3.00 -6.43 -11.63
N VAL A 107 3.24 -7.01 -12.79
CA VAL A 107 2.17 -7.55 -13.65
C VAL A 107 1.58 -8.82 -13.03
N GLY A 108 0.31 -9.10 -13.30
CA GLY A 108 -0.27 -10.38 -12.95
C GLY A 108 0.32 -11.52 -13.79
N GLY A 109 0.41 -12.71 -13.20
CA GLY A 109 0.84 -13.91 -13.91
C GLY A 109 -0.22 -14.41 -14.90
N SER A 110 0.20 -14.95 -16.04
CA SER A 110 -0.69 -15.60 -17.01
C SER A 110 -1.31 -16.87 -16.42
N GLY A 111 -2.59 -17.12 -16.68
CA GLY A 111 -3.23 -18.39 -16.35
C GLY A 111 -2.72 -19.53 -17.23
N GLY A 112 -2.83 -20.78 -16.76
CA GLY A 112 -2.51 -21.95 -17.57
C GLY A 112 -3.50 -22.10 -18.72
N THR A 113 -2.99 -22.35 -19.94
CA THR A 113 -3.80 -22.40 -21.17
C THR A 113 -4.14 -23.82 -21.61
N ASP A 114 -3.20 -24.76 -21.48
CA ASP A 114 -3.37 -26.16 -21.90
C ASP A 114 -3.20 -27.17 -20.74
N GLN A 115 -3.49 -28.46 -20.97
CA GLN A 115 -3.49 -29.54 -19.96
C GLN A 115 -2.24 -29.63 -19.09
N ASN A 116 -1.09 -29.20 -19.61
CA ASN A 116 0.21 -29.32 -18.95
C ASN A 116 0.82 -27.95 -18.65
N ASP A 117 0.13 -26.86 -19.03
CA ASP A 117 0.63 -25.52 -18.86
C ASP A 117 0.45 -25.08 -17.42
N ASN A 118 1.59 -24.84 -16.78
CA ASN A 118 1.60 -24.12 -15.53
C ASN A 118 1.32 -22.65 -15.82
N ALA A 119 0.54 -22.02 -14.94
CA ALA A 119 0.45 -20.57 -14.91
C ALA A 119 1.83 -19.94 -14.66
N THR A 120 1.94 -18.62 -14.83
CA THR A 120 3.15 -17.89 -14.41
C THR A 120 2.96 -17.23 -13.05
N ALA A 121 4.07 -17.01 -12.35
CA ALA A 121 4.06 -16.21 -11.13
C ALA A 121 3.77 -14.74 -11.47
N GLY A 122 3.28 -14.00 -10.49
CA GLY A 122 3.14 -12.55 -10.60
C GLY A 122 4.51 -11.87 -10.63
N GLY A 123 4.58 -10.70 -11.24
CA GLY A 123 5.77 -9.84 -11.22
C GLY A 123 5.89 -9.05 -9.92
N ASP A 124 7.12 -8.62 -9.62
CA ASP A 124 7.42 -7.82 -8.45
C ASP A 124 7.04 -6.35 -8.66
N THR A 125 6.58 -5.69 -7.59
CA THR A 125 6.43 -4.23 -7.54
C THR A 125 7.67 -3.63 -6.90
N THR A 126 8.30 -2.66 -7.54
CA THR A 126 9.52 -2.03 -7.03
C THR A 126 9.39 -0.51 -6.92
N LEU A 127 10.05 0.05 -5.91
CA LEU A 127 10.26 1.48 -5.73
C LEU A 127 11.76 1.72 -5.77
N GLY A 128 12.22 2.58 -6.68
CA GLY A 128 13.64 2.82 -6.90
C GLY A 128 14.01 4.26 -7.23
N ILE A 129 15.29 4.57 -7.11
CA ILE A 129 15.91 5.85 -7.52
C ILE A 129 17.06 5.52 -8.47
N ALA A 130 17.21 6.28 -9.55
CA ALA A 130 18.37 6.23 -10.45
C ALA A 130 18.80 4.80 -10.90
N GLY A 131 17.83 3.91 -11.13
CA GLY A 131 18.07 2.53 -11.57
C GLY A 131 18.36 1.51 -10.45
N SER A 132 18.36 1.93 -9.18
CA SER A 132 18.47 1.03 -8.02
C SER A 132 17.12 0.84 -7.34
N SER A 133 16.76 -0.41 -7.02
CA SER A 133 15.55 -0.72 -6.24
C SER A 133 15.83 -0.52 -4.75
N ILE A 134 15.01 0.31 -4.10
CA ILE A 134 15.08 0.61 -2.66
C ILE A 134 14.12 -0.31 -1.90
N PHE A 135 12.95 -0.60 -2.49
CA PHE A 135 12.00 -1.56 -1.99
C PHE A 135 11.55 -2.49 -3.11
N VAL A 136 11.38 -3.76 -2.78
CA VAL A 136 10.85 -4.80 -3.66
C VAL A 136 9.74 -5.53 -2.92
N VAL A 137 8.59 -5.62 -3.55
CA VAL A 137 7.44 -6.42 -3.09
C VAL A 137 7.21 -7.53 -4.08
N ASN A 138 7.49 -8.76 -3.66
CA ASN A 138 7.49 -9.90 -4.55
C ASN A 138 6.08 -10.22 -5.09
N GLY A 139 6.03 -10.76 -6.30
CA GLY A 139 4.81 -11.31 -6.88
C GLY A 139 4.33 -12.62 -6.23
N GLY A 140 3.09 -12.98 -6.54
CA GLY A 140 2.41 -14.17 -6.02
C GLY A 140 2.77 -15.45 -6.77
N GLY A 141 2.68 -16.59 -6.07
CA GLY A 141 3.00 -17.89 -6.63
C GLY A 141 1.97 -18.36 -7.66
N ARG A 142 2.43 -19.09 -8.67
CA ARG A 142 1.56 -19.67 -9.72
C ARG A 142 0.73 -20.85 -9.21
N GLY A 143 -0.50 -20.95 -9.70
CA GLY A 143 -1.29 -22.18 -9.67
C GLY A 143 -0.73 -23.21 -10.66
N ARG A 144 -0.96 -24.49 -10.37
CA ARG A 144 -0.52 -25.60 -11.24
C ARG A 144 -1.72 -26.29 -11.86
N GLY A 145 -1.55 -26.70 -13.11
CA GLY A 145 -2.58 -27.45 -13.82
C GLY A 145 -2.56 -28.95 -13.50
N GLY A 146 -3.63 -29.66 -13.86
CA GLY A 146 -3.72 -31.11 -13.79
C GLY A 146 -3.56 -31.78 -15.16
N THR A 147 -2.69 -32.81 -15.26
CA THR A 147 -2.55 -33.67 -16.45
C THR A 147 -3.77 -34.57 -16.64
N ALA A 148 -4.28 -34.71 -17.87
CA ALA A 148 -5.42 -35.57 -18.17
C ALA A 148 -5.01 -37.05 -18.36
N GLY A 149 -5.74 -37.99 -17.72
CA GLY A 149 -5.78 -39.40 -18.16
C GLY A 149 -4.91 -40.45 -17.46
N GLY A 150 -4.54 -40.30 -16.19
CA GLY A 150 -3.73 -41.32 -15.48
C GLY A 150 -3.49 -41.01 -14.00
N ALA A 151 -3.02 -42.00 -13.24
CA ALA A 151 -2.63 -41.81 -11.85
C ALA A 151 -1.37 -40.93 -11.79
N TYR A 152 -1.49 -39.68 -11.34
CA TYR A 152 -0.40 -38.71 -11.33
C TYR A 152 0.01 -38.33 -9.91
N SER A 153 1.32 -38.17 -9.73
CA SER A 153 1.96 -37.80 -8.47
C SER A 153 1.62 -36.36 -8.07
N ALA A 154 1.30 -36.18 -6.79
CA ALA A 154 1.26 -34.91 -6.07
C ALA A 154 2.30 -33.89 -6.54
N LEU A 155 1.87 -32.69 -6.95
CA LEU A 155 2.76 -31.56 -7.21
C LEU A 155 2.37 -30.39 -6.30
N ASN A 156 3.32 -29.89 -5.51
CA ASN A 156 3.13 -28.71 -4.65
C ASN A 156 2.84 -27.46 -5.50
N GLY A 157 2.02 -26.54 -4.98
CA GLY A 157 1.81 -25.21 -5.56
C GLY A 157 3.14 -24.49 -5.86
N GLY A 158 3.15 -23.58 -6.83
CA GLY A 158 4.38 -22.91 -7.27
C GLY A 158 4.98 -21.97 -6.21
N ASP A 159 6.28 -21.70 -6.35
CA ASP A 159 7.04 -20.80 -5.48
C ASP A 159 6.59 -19.34 -5.63
N GLY A 160 6.37 -18.66 -4.51
CA GLY A 160 5.97 -17.25 -4.39
C GLY A 160 5.68 -16.90 -2.92
N VAL A 161 5.57 -15.62 -2.57
CA VAL A 161 5.30 -15.22 -1.16
C VAL A 161 3.95 -15.73 -0.66
N SER A 162 2.97 -15.92 -1.53
CA SER A 162 1.79 -16.76 -1.27
C SER A 162 1.81 -17.93 -2.24
N ALA A 163 1.68 -19.16 -1.73
CA ALA A 163 1.74 -20.36 -2.56
C ALA A 163 0.43 -20.55 -3.34
N GLY A 164 0.54 -21.09 -4.56
CA GLY A 164 -0.63 -21.63 -5.27
C GLY A 164 -1.21 -22.86 -4.54
N GLY A 165 -2.44 -23.26 -4.85
CA GLY A 165 -3.00 -24.49 -4.28
C GLY A 165 -2.41 -25.77 -4.90
N GLY A 166 -2.75 -26.94 -4.35
CA GLY A 166 -2.44 -28.24 -4.94
C GLY A 166 -3.44 -28.67 -6.02
N CYS A 167 -3.01 -29.49 -6.98
CA CYS A 167 -3.87 -30.13 -8.01
C CYS A 167 -4.05 -31.65 -7.73
N TYR A 168 -4.97 -32.31 -8.44
CA TYR A 168 -5.35 -33.74 -8.27
C TYR A 168 -4.14 -34.71 -8.24
N GLY A 169 -4.21 -35.78 -7.43
CA GLY A 169 -3.15 -36.78 -7.26
C GLY A 169 -2.23 -36.55 -6.04
N GLY A 170 -2.51 -35.50 -5.27
CA GLY A 170 -1.81 -35.05 -4.07
C GLY A 170 -1.92 -35.96 -2.85
N VAL A 171 -0.84 -36.15 -2.09
CA VAL A 171 -0.98 -36.33 -0.63
C VAL A 171 -1.57 -35.03 -0.09
N SER A 172 -2.58 -35.13 0.78
CA SER A 172 -3.09 -34.02 1.58
C SER A 172 -1.92 -33.31 2.24
N GLY A 173 -1.60 -32.12 1.75
CA GLY A 173 -0.44 -31.37 2.18
C GLY A 173 -0.58 -29.94 1.67
N SER A 174 -0.81 -29.02 2.61
CA SER A 174 -0.75 -27.58 2.38
C SER A 174 0.53 -27.25 1.63
N ALA A 175 0.45 -26.42 0.58
CA ALA A 175 1.67 -25.95 -0.08
C ALA A 175 2.50 -25.20 0.97
N SER A 176 3.63 -25.77 1.37
CA SER A 176 4.42 -25.30 2.50
C SER A 176 4.95 -23.90 2.23
N GLY A 177 4.40 -22.94 2.98
CA GLY A 177 5.05 -21.71 3.42
C GLY A 177 5.47 -20.73 2.32
N GLY A 178 4.67 -19.69 2.16
CA GLY A 178 5.20 -18.39 1.76
C GLY A 178 6.41 -18.04 2.63
N ALA A 179 7.60 -17.98 2.03
CA ALA A 179 8.76 -17.52 2.77
C ALA A 179 8.49 -16.08 3.24
N GLN A 180 8.63 -15.83 4.54
CA GLN A 180 8.89 -14.48 5.05
C GLN A 180 10.14 -14.00 4.32
N GLY A 181 9.96 -13.16 3.30
CA GLY A 181 11.06 -12.40 2.73
C GLY A 181 11.70 -11.54 3.83
N PRO A 182 12.97 -11.15 3.66
CA PRO A 182 13.78 -10.48 4.70
C PRO A 182 13.21 -9.13 5.21
N THR A 183 12.08 -8.67 4.67
CA THR A 183 11.40 -7.42 5.04
C THR A 183 9.96 -7.62 5.56
N GLY A 184 9.53 -8.85 5.86
CA GLY A 184 8.21 -9.12 6.46
C GLY A 184 7.04 -9.27 5.47
N SER A 185 7.29 -9.82 4.28
CA SER A 185 6.26 -10.02 3.25
C SER A 185 5.25 -11.11 3.64
N GLN A 186 3.98 -10.69 3.77
CA GLN A 186 2.81 -11.41 4.29
C GLN A 186 2.09 -12.18 3.16
N GLY A 187 2.56 -13.37 2.82
CA GLY A 187 1.78 -14.28 2.00
C GLY A 187 1.58 -15.61 2.70
N HIS A 188 0.43 -16.23 2.49
CA HIS A 188 0.05 -17.45 3.17
C HIS A 188 0.17 -18.68 2.25
N ALA A 189 0.20 -19.85 2.87
CA ALA A 189 0.11 -21.12 2.16
C ALA A 189 -1.21 -21.21 1.37
N GLY A 190 -1.14 -21.84 0.19
CA GLY A 190 -2.33 -22.32 -0.52
C GLY A 190 -2.86 -23.61 0.08
N GLY A 191 -4.11 -23.93 -0.25
CA GLY A 191 -4.74 -25.18 0.15
C GLY A 191 -4.24 -26.38 -0.65
N GLY A 192 -4.35 -27.57 -0.07
CA GLY A 192 -4.14 -28.86 -0.73
C GLY A 192 -5.30 -29.24 -1.66
N SER A 193 -5.07 -30.24 -2.50
CA SER A 193 -6.13 -30.87 -3.32
C SER A 193 -6.78 -32.04 -2.59
N SER A 194 -7.95 -32.46 -3.09
CA SER A 194 -8.60 -33.70 -2.69
C SER A 194 -8.52 -34.78 -3.77
N ASN A 195 -8.25 -36.02 -3.35
CA ASN A 195 -8.30 -37.22 -4.20
C ASN A 195 -9.63 -37.97 -4.09
N SER A 196 -10.68 -37.31 -3.60
CA SER A 196 -11.97 -37.96 -3.33
C SER A 196 -13.02 -37.57 -4.37
N SER A 197 -13.75 -38.57 -4.85
CA SER A 197 -14.92 -38.39 -5.73
C SER A 197 -16.07 -37.68 -5.00
N PRO A 198 -16.98 -37.01 -5.72
CA PRO A 198 -17.02 -36.86 -7.17
C PRO A 198 -16.18 -35.71 -7.73
N SER A 199 -15.89 -34.67 -6.95
CA SER A 199 -15.42 -33.38 -7.49
C SER A 199 -13.91 -33.23 -7.60
N TYR A 200 -13.10 -34.03 -6.87
CA TYR A 200 -11.64 -33.95 -6.91
C TYR A 200 -11.11 -32.50 -6.83
N GLY A 201 -11.64 -31.72 -5.89
CA GLY A 201 -11.37 -30.29 -5.81
C GLY A 201 -9.88 -29.98 -5.67
N ALA A 202 -9.39 -29.03 -6.46
CA ALA A 202 -8.06 -28.44 -6.30
C ALA A 202 -8.06 -27.43 -5.16
N GLY A 203 -6.90 -27.16 -4.58
CA GLY A 203 -6.76 -26.17 -3.50
C GLY A 203 -6.88 -24.73 -4.00
N GLY A 204 -7.35 -23.85 -3.12
CA GLY A 204 -7.30 -22.41 -3.34
C GLY A 204 -5.89 -21.85 -3.13
N GLY A 205 -5.56 -20.76 -3.81
CA GLY A 205 -4.31 -20.04 -3.58
C GLY A 205 -4.31 -19.31 -2.23
N GLY A 206 -3.12 -19.14 -1.65
CA GLY A 206 -2.95 -18.36 -0.42
C GLY A 206 -3.20 -16.87 -0.65
N GLY A 207 -3.85 -16.23 0.32
CA GLY A 207 -4.02 -14.78 0.36
C GLY A 207 -2.91 -14.10 1.17
N ALA A 208 -2.89 -12.78 1.10
CA ALA A 208 -1.98 -11.98 1.93
C ALA A 208 -2.41 -11.91 3.40
N GLY A 209 -3.69 -12.16 3.70
CA GLY A 209 -4.26 -12.13 5.05
C GLY A 209 -4.54 -13.51 5.65
N THR A 210 -4.94 -14.49 4.83
CA THR A 210 -5.23 -15.86 5.30
C THR A 210 -4.79 -16.94 4.32
N VAL A 211 -4.64 -18.17 4.83
CA VAL A 211 -4.34 -19.36 4.02
C VAL A 211 -5.48 -19.68 3.04
N GLY A 212 -5.10 -20.24 1.89
CA GLY A 212 -6.06 -20.84 0.96
C GLY A 212 -6.68 -22.10 1.56
N ILE A 213 -7.94 -22.35 1.22
CA ILE A 213 -8.66 -23.51 1.72
C ILE A 213 -8.38 -24.72 0.83
N ASP A 214 -8.29 -25.89 1.46
CA ASP A 214 -8.14 -27.17 0.76
C ASP A 214 -9.36 -27.48 -0.11
N GLY A 215 -9.12 -28.14 -1.24
CA GLY A 215 -10.17 -28.76 -2.02
C GLY A 215 -10.79 -29.95 -1.29
N THR A 216 -12.02 -30.29 -1.66
CA THR A 216 -12.79 -31.38 -1.06
C THR A 216 -13.41 -32.26 -2.13
N SER A 217 -13.96 -33.40 -1.70
CA SER A 217 -14.76 -34.29 -2.55
C SER A 217 -15.97 -33.60 -3.19
N ALA A 218 -16.45 -32.50 -2.60
CA ALA A 218 -17.62 -31.77 -3.07
C ALA A 218 -17.26 -30.53 -3.89
N ALA A 219 -16.13 -29.89 -3.61
CA ALA A 219 -15.81 -28.56 -4.13
C ALA A 219 -14.30 -28.27 -4.24
N GLY A 220 -13.93 -27.37 -5.15
CA GLY A 220 -12.61 -26.73 -5.13
C GLY A 220 -12.44 -25.81 -3.91
N GLY A 221 -11.20 -25.63 -3.49
CA GLY A 221 -10.82 -24.80 -2.36
C GLY A 221 -11.01 -23.32 -2.64
N LYS A 222 -11.46 -22.55 -1.64
CA LYS A 222 -11.54 -21.08 -1.74
C LYS A 222 -10.15 -20.46 -1.61
N GLY A 223 -9.93 -19.36 -2.33
CA GLY A 223 -8.73 -18.56 -2.15
C GLY A 223 -8.69 -17.92 -0.76
N GLY A 224 -7.49 -17.75 -0.21
CA GLY A 224 -7.29 -17.03 1.04
C GLY A 224 -7.58 -15.55 0.89
N ASP A 225 -8.12 -14.92 1.92
CA ASP A 225 -8.42 -13.49 1.93
C ASP A 225 -7.12 -12.67 1.98
N GLY A 226 -7.19 -11.50 1.37
CA GLY A 226 -6.13 -10.50 1.37
C GLY A 226 -6.06 -9.69 2.66
N LEU A 227 -5.14 -8.73 2.69
CA LEU A 227 -4.98 -7.81 3.80
C LEU A 227 -5.89 -6.59 3.62
N SER A 228 -6.65 -6.25 4.66
CA SER A 228 -7.44 -5.01 4.70
C SER A 228 -6.56 -3.82 5.08
N ASN A 229 -6.67 -2.72 4.34
CA ASN A 229 -5.99 -1.47 4.64
C ASN A 229 -6.81 -0.25 4.21
N SER A 230 -6.82 0.80 5.03
CA SER A 230 -7.60 2.03 4.82
C SER A 230 -6.74 3.22 4.35
N ILE A 231 -5.60 2.97 3.70
CA ILE A 231 -4.70 4.03 3.21
C ILE A 231 -5.39 5.03 2.26
N THR A 232 -6.46 4.62 1.56
CA THR A 232 -7.26 5.49 0.70
C THR A 232 -8.52 6.04 1.40
N GLY A 233 -8.51 6.17 2.73
CA GLY A 233 -9.63 6.66 3.55
C GLY A 233 -10.72 5.65 3.86
N THR A 234 -10.89 4.65 2.99
CA THR A 234 -11.83 3.53 3.18
C THR A 234 -11.07 2.21 3.16
N ALA A 235 -11.48 1.27 4.02
CA ALA A 235 -10.88 -0.05 4.08
C ALA A 235 -11.09 -0.80 2.76
N LYS A 236 -10.00 -1.23 2.15
CA LYS A 236 -9.97 -2.07 0.95
C LYS A 236 -9.08 -3.28 1.21
N TYR A 237 -9.42 -4.39 0.58
CA TYR A 237 -8.59 -5.59 0.61
C TYR A 237 -7.64 -5.61 -0.57
N TYR A 238 -6.42 -6.08 -0.33
CA TYR A 238 -5.40 -6.31 -1.34
C TYR A 238 -4.83 -7.71 -1.17
N GLY A 239 -4.50 -8.38 -2.27
CA GLY A 239 -3.84 -9.68 -2.27
C GLY A 239 -4.75 -10.83 -1.87
N GLY A 240 -5.91 -11.00 -2.52
CA GLY A 240 -6.74 -12.21 -2.36
C GLY A 240 -6.24 -13.37 -3.22
N GLY A 241 -6.18 -14.59 -2.69
CA GLY A 241 -5.83 -15.79 -3.45
C GLY A 241 -6.94 -16.22 -4.41
N GLY A 242 -6.60 -16.96 -5.47
CA GLY A 242 -7.59 -17.52 -6.41
C GLY A 242 -8.28 -18.78 -5.87
N GLY A 243 -9.53 -19.03 -6.28
CA GLY A 243 -10.24 -20.28 -6.00
C GLY A 243 -9.73 -21.44 -6.87
N GLY A 244 -9.78 -22.66 -6.34
CA GLY A 244 -9.37 -23.88 -7.06
C GLY A 244 -10.42 -24.38 -8.05
N GLY A 245 -9.96 -25.04 -9.12
CA GLY A 245 -10.82 -25.74 -10.07
C GLY A 245 -11.34 -27.08 -9.56
N GLN A 246 -12.29 -27.68 -10.28
CA GLN A 246 -12.91 -28.95 -9.88
C GLN A 246 -13.48 -29.78 -11.05
N LEU A 247 -13.76 -31.06 -10.77
CA LEU A 247 -14.48 -32.03 -11.60
C LEU A 247 -15.97 -32.13 -11.16
N SER A 248 -16.66 -31.01 -10.99
CA SER A 248 -18.10 -31.01 -10.70
C SER A 248 -18.79 -29.76 -11.22
N THR A 249 -20.08 -29.87 -11.52
CA THR A 249 -20.90 -28.81 -12.11
C THR A 249 -21.36 -27.74 -11.10
N SER A 250 -21.19 -27.97 -9.80
CA SER A 250 -21.66 -27.05 -8.74
C SER A 250 -20.57 -26.06 -8.33
N GLN A 251 -20.71 -24.77 -8.69
CA GLN A 251 -19.73 -23.73 -8.37
C GLN A 251 -19.80 -23.27 -6.90
N THR A 252 -18.72 -23.48 -6.15
CA THR A 252 -18.53 -22.88 -4.81
C THR A 252 -17.14 -22.26 -4.60
N ASN A 253 -16.39 -22.02 -5.67
CA ASN A 253 -14.93 -21.87 -5.59
C ASN A 253 -14.50 -20.40 -5.74
N SER A 254 -14.92 -19.59 -4.77
CA SER A 254 -14.65 -18.16 -4.75
C SER A 254 -13.16 -17.86 -4.59
N GLY A 255 -12.67 -16.82 -5.28
CA GLY A 255 -11.44 -16.17 -4.88
C GLY A 255 -11.60 -15.46 -3.52
N GLY A 256 -10.49 -15.24 -2.84
CA GLY A 256 -10.47 -14.51 -1.57
C GLY A 256 -10.70 -13.01 -1.77
N GLN A 257 -11.12 -12.35 -0.69
CA GLN A 257 -11.24 -10.88 -0.65
C GLN A 257 -9.91 -10.23 -1.02
N GLY A 258 -9.96 -9.09 -1.71
CA GLY A 258 -8.75 -8.46 -2.27
C GLY A 258 -8.43 -8.94 -3.68
N GLY A 259 -9.47 -9.34 -4.43
CA GLY A 259 -9.42 -9.47 -5.88
C GLY A 259 -9.06 -10.86 -6.38
N GLY A 260 -9.19 -11.92 -5.58
CA GLY A 260 -8.99 -13.29 -6.06
C GLY A 260 -9.99 -13.68 -7.14
N GLY A 261 -9.52 -14.40 -8.16
CA GLY A 261 -10.35 -14.99 -9.21
C GLY A 261 -11.05 -16.26 -8.77
N ASN A 262 -12.25 -16.52 -9.29
CA ASN A 262 -13.03 -17.73 -9.01
C ASN A 262 -12.54 -18.91 -9.86
N GLY A 263 -12.49 -20.10 -9.26
CA GLY A 263 -12.18 -21.34 -9.97
C GLY A 263 -13.36 -21.86 -10.81
N ALA A 264 -13.04 -22.59 -11.87
CA ALA A 264 -14.03 -23.18 -12.79
C ALA A 264 -14.44 -24.61 -12.42
N GLY A 265 -15.63 -25.01 -12.90
CA GLY A 265 -16.21 -26.33 -12.72
C GLY A 265 -16.03 -27.26 -13.93
N TYR A 266 -16.65 -28.44 -13.86
CA TYR A 266 -16.63 -29.43 -14.94
C TYR A 266 -17.46 -29.01 -16.14
N ASN A 267 -16.84 -29.01 -17.34
CA ASN A 267 -17.49 -28.74 -18.63
C ASN A 267 -18.40 -27.49 -18.56
N THR A 268 -17.99 -26.48 -17.77
CA THR A 268 -18.87 -25.36 -17.43
C THR A 268 -18.77 -24.27 -18.47
N ALA A 269 -19.93 -23.73 -18.86
CA ALA A 269 -20.06 -22.46 -19.58
C ALA A 269 -19.48 -21.24 -18.83
N VAL A 270 -19.04 -21.41 -17.57
CA VAL A 270 -18.45 -20.37 -16.73
C VAL A 270 -16.95 -20.66 -16.56
N PRO A 271 -16.06 -19.89 -17.21
CA PRO A 271 -14.62 -20.05 -17.12
C PRO A 271 -14.07 -19.55 -15.78
N ALA A 272 -12.83 -19.94 -15.46
CA ALA A 272 -12.13 -19.38 -14.32
C ALA A 272 -11.94 -17.87 -14.54
N THR A 273 -12.06 -17.07 -13.47
CA THR A 273 -11.94 -15.62 -13.61
C THR A 273 -10.53 -15.17 -13.26
N ALA A 274 -10.09 -14.10 -13.92
CA ALA A 274 -8.85 -13.44 -13.56
C ALA A 274 -8.95 -12.78 -12.18
N GLY A 275 -7.80 -12.60 -11.54
CA GLY A 275 -7.66 -11.71 -10.39
C GLY A 275 -7.86 -10.26 -10.81
N VAL A 276 -8.26 -9.42 -9.85
CA VAL A 276 -8.57 -8.01 -10.10
C VAL A 276 -7.28 -7.20 -10.19
N ASN A 277 -7.07 -6.48 -11.29
CA ASN A 277 -5.93 -5.58 -11.45
C ASN A 277 -5.93 -4.48 -10.40
N GLY A 278 -4.74 -4.06 -9.96
CA GLY A 278 -4.56 -3.07 -8.91
C GLY A 278 -4.81 -3.61 -7.50
N THR A 279 -4.89 -4.94 -7.35
CA THR A 279 -5.07 -5.58 -6.03
C THR A 279 -4.04 -6.65 -5.73
N GLY A 280 -3.27 -7.13 -6.72
CA GLY A 280 -2.39 -8.29 -6.57
C GLY A 280 -3.13 -9.61 -6.36
N GLY A 281 -4.42 -9.68 -6.72
CA GLY A 281 -5.22 -10.90 -6.54
C GLY A 281 -4.77 -12.06 -7.44
N GLY A 282 -4.80 -13.29 -6.93
CA GLY A 282 -4.46 -14.50 -7.68
C GLY A 282 -5.56 -14.93 -8.65
N GLY A 283 -5.19 -15.56 -9.76
CA GLY A 283 -6.13 -16.07 -10.77
C GLY A 283 -6.83 -17.37 -10.34
N GLY A 284 -8.07 -17.57 -10.78
CA GLY A 284 -8.82 -18.80 -10.48
C GLY A 284 -8.29 -20.02 -11.23
N GLY A 285 -8.38 -21.20 -10.63
CA GLY A 285 -8.00 -22.46 -11.25
C GLY A 285 -9.04 -22.97 -12.25
N GLY A 286 -8.59 -23.48 -13.39
CA GLY A 286 -9.43 -24.08 -14.43
C GLY A 286 -10.07 -25.39 -13.95
N GLY A 287 -11.33 -25.63 -14.32
CA GLY A 287 -12.01 -26.91 -14.09
C GLY A 287 -11.64 -27.96 -15.13
N ASP A 288 -12.16 -29.18 -15.01
CA ASP A 288 -11.96 -30.20 -16.05
C ASP A 288 -12.90 -29.97 -17.24
N GLY A 289 -12.40 -30.03 -18.48
CA GLY A 289 -13.22 -29.88 -19.69
C GLY A 289 -13.45 -31.17 -20.49
N GLY A 290 -13.13 -32.33 -19.90
CA GLY A 290 -13.30 -33.64 -20.54
C GLY A 290 -12.19 -33.96 -21.55
N THR A 291 -12.50 -34.79 -22.55
CA THR A 291 -11.50 -35.31 -23.51
C THR A 291 -11.19 -34.36 -24.68
N THR A 292 -11.94 -33.26 -24.85
CA THR A 292 -11.84 -32.40 -26.06
C THR A 292 -11.87 -30.89 -25.80
N ALA A 293 -12.01 -30.43 -24.55
CA ALA A 293 -11.95 -29.01 -24.19
C ALA A 293 -11.18 -28.85 -22.88
N TYR A 294 -10.34 -27.82 -22.76
CA TYR A 294 -9.58 -27.53 -21.54
C TYR A 294 -10.06 -26.21 -20.97
N ASN A 295 -10.36 -26.17 -19.68
CA ASN A 295 -10.66 -24.89 -19.05
C ASN A 295 -9.33 -24.28 -18.60
N ALA A 296 -8.99 -23.18 -19.25
CA ALA A 296 -7.86 -22.34 -18.85
C ALA A 296 -8.07 -21.81 -17.44
N GLY A 297 -6.96 -21.58 -16.74
CA GLY A 297 -6.96 -20.82 -15.49
C GLY A 297 -7.07 -19.32 -15.76
N GLY A 298 -7.52 -18.58 -14.77
CA GLY A 298 -7.54 -17.12 -14.80
C GLY A 298 -6.14 -16.54 -14.65
N ALA A 299 -5.87 -15.40 -15.28
CA ALA A 299 -4.67 -14.61 -15.00
C ALA A 299 -4.70 -14.03 -13.58
N GLY A 300 -3.54 -13.77 -12.99
CA GLY A 300 -3.45 -12.95 -11.77
C GLY A 300 -3.70 -11.47 -12.09
N GLY A 301 -4.06 -10.70 -11.06
CA GLY A 301 -4.20 -9.26 -11.13
C GLY A 301 -2.86 -8.56 -10.95
N SER A 302 -2.69 -7.39 -11.60
CA SER A 302 -1.53 -6.53 -11.35
C SER A 302 -1.48 -6.03 -9.89
N GLY A 303 -0.27 -5.71 -9.45
CA GLY A 303 -0.01 -5.02 -8.20
C GLY A 303 -0.48 -3.57 -8.20
N ILE A 304 -0.14 -2.86 -7.13
CA ILE A 304 -0.44 -1.44 -6.92
C ILE A 304 0.59 -0.82 -5.97
N ALA A 305 0.84 0.47 -6.09
CA ALA A 305 1.54 1.26 -5.09
C ALA A 305 0.70 2.48 -4.71
N ILE A 306 0.55 2.73 -3.41
CA ILE A 306 -0.21 3.86 -2.89
C ILE A 306 0.65 4.55 -1.84
N PHE A 307 0.83 5.85 -2.01
CA PHE A 307 1.52 6.73 -1.09
C PHE A 307 0.53 7.74 -0.55
N ARG A 308 0.48 7.91 0.76
CA ARG A 308 -0.39 8.87 1.44
C ARG A 308 0.46 9.77 2.31
N TYR A 309 0.26 11.07 2.19
CA TYR A 309 0.94 12.08 3.00
C TYR A 309 0.03 13.27 3.23
N LEU A 310 0.32 14.06 4.25
CA LEU A 310 -0.47 15.25 4.54
C LEU A 310 -0.40 16.23 3.37
N THR A 311 -1.56 16.64 2.87
CA THR A 311 -1.65 17.72 1.88
C THR A 311 -1.05 18.96 2.52
N SER A 312 0.01 19.51 1.94
CA SER A 312 0.58 20.77 2.41
C SER A 312 -0.54 21.80 2.57
N GLY A 313 -0.70 22.36 3.77
CA GLY A 313 -1.75 23.33 4.10
C GLY A 313 -3.05 22.80 4.74
N SER A 314 -3.23 21.49 4.98
CA SER A 314 -4.54 20.99 5.47
C SER A 314 -4.69 20.82 6.99
N SER A 315 -3.68 21.13 7.81
CA SER A 315 -3.87 21.55 9.21
C SER A 315 -2.56 22.20 9.67
N THR A 316 -2.59 23.49 9.95
CA THR A 316 -1.53 24.14 10.71
C THR A 316 -1.97 24.29 12.16
N TYR A 317 -1.03 24.13 13.06
CA TYR A 317 -1.20 24.44 14.46
C TYR A 317 -0.38 25.67 14.80
N THR A 318 -0.90 26.46 15.73
CA THR A 318 -0.20 27.63 16.24
C THR A 318 0.51 27.26 17.53
N ILE A 319 1.81 27.55 17.58
CA ILE A 319 2.58 27.59 18.82
C ILE A 319 2.75 29.06 19.20
N THR A 320 2.09 29.50 20.26
CA THR A 320 2.25 30.87 20.76
C THR A 320 3.48 30.93 21.67
N ALA A 321 4.53 31.59 21.19
CA ALA A 321 5.81 31.70 21.85
C ALA A 321 6.03 33.09 22.45
N SER A 322 6.40 33.14 23.74
CA SER A 322 6.61 34.40 24.45
C SER A 322 7.85 34.36 25.34
N ALA A 323 8.43 35.53 25.60
CA ALA A 323 9.56 35.71 26.49
C ALA A 323 9.25 36.88 27.44
N GLY A 324 9.52 36.67 28.73
CA GLY A 324 9.52 37.74 29.72
C GLY A 324 10.66 38.73 29.52
N SER A 325 10.70 39.79 30.33
CA SER A 325 11.78 40.78 30.30
C SER A 325 13.15 40.13 30.50
N ASN A 326 14.19 40.76 29.93
CA ASN A 326 15.59 40.39 30.10
C ASN A 326 16.06 39.10 29.39
N GLY A 327 15.33 38.70 28.36
CA GLY A 327 15.79 37.70 27.40
C GLY A 327 14.89 37.67 26.17
N SER A 328 15.06 36.64 25.36
CA SER A 328 14.30 36.44 24.12
C SER A 328 14.04 34.95 23.87
N ILE A 329 13.00 34.69 23.08
CA ILE A 329 12.71 33.37 22.49
C ILE A 329 12.65 33.56 20.97
N SER A 330 13.19 32.60 20.21
CA SER A 330 13.17 32.62 18.75
C SER A 330 12.84 31.23 18.20
N PRO A 331 11.83 31.09 17.33
CA PRO A 331 10.88 32.13 16.88
C PRO A 331 9.96 32.64 18.02
N SER A 332 9.39 33.84 17.88
CA SER A 332 8.47 34.46 18.86
C SER A 332 7.11 34.80 18.25
N GLY A 333 6.11 35.04 19.09
CA GLY A 333 4.73 35.30 18.68
C GLY A 333 4.00 34.03 18.26
N ASP A 334 3.02 34.17 17.36
CA ASP A 334 2.28 33.04 16.80
C ASP A 334 3.11 32.37 15.70
N VAL A 335 3.63 31.19 16.01
CA VAL A 335 4.42 30.37 15.09
C VAL A 335 3.50 29.34 14.46
N THR A 336 3.30 29.44 13.15
CA THR A 336 2.49 28.48 12.39
C THR A 336 3.33 27.26 12.04
N VAL A 337 2.88 26.08 12.47
CA VAL A 337 3.57 24.80 12.27
C VAL A 337 2.64 23.84 11.56
N ASN A 338 3.15 23.11 10.55
CA ASN A 338 2.36 22.08 9.88
C ASN A 338 2.08 20.92 10.84
N SER A 339 0.88 20.34 10.76
CA SER A 339 0.54 19.11 11.48
C SER A 339 1.61 18.03 11.26
N GLY A 340 2.07 17.42 12.34
CA GLY A 340 3.10 16.37 12.37
C GLY A 340 4.55 16.87 12.23
N ALA A 341 4.78 18.15 11.98
CA ALA A 341 6.13 18.71 11.92
C ALA A 341 6.73 18.92 13.32
N ASN A 342 8.06 19.06 13.36
CA ASN A 342 8.79 19.45 14.56
C ASN A 342 9.08 20.96 14.52
N GLN A 343 9.10 21.63 15.67
CA GLN A 343 9.48 23.04 15.78
C GLN A 343 10.42 23.25 16.96
N ALA A 344 11.63 23.75 16.68
CA ALA A 344 12.61 24.12 17.68
C ALA A 344 12.52 25.60 18.06
N PHE A 345 12.75 25.88 19.34
CA PHE A 345 12.85 27.22 19.93
C PHE A 345 14.19 27.38 20.63
N THR A 346 14.82 28.53 20.44
CA THR A 346 16.03 28.95 21.16
C THR A 346 15.65 30.04 22.16
N ILE A 347 16.04 29.85 23.41
CA ILE A 347 15.84 30.80 24.50
C ILE A 347 17.20 31.43 24.85
N THR A 348 17.31 32.75 24.69
CA THR A 348 18.56 33.50 24.90
C THR A 348 18.38 34.55 25.99
N PRO A 349 18.97 34.36 27.18
CA PRO A 349 19.03 35.40 28.21
C PRO A 349 19.86 36.60 27.77
N ASN A 350 19.50 37.79 28.24
CA ASN A 350 20.37 38.96 28.11
C ASN A 350 21.60 38.84 29.02
N SER A 351 22.64 39.62 28.73
CA SER A 351 23.84 39.68 29.57
C SER A 351 23.49 39.99 31.04
N GLY A 352 24.03 39.20 31.98
CA GLY A 352 23.75 39.31 33.41
C GLY A 352 22.46 38.63 33.86
N TYR A 353 21.77 37.89 32.97
CA TYR A 353 20.56 37.13 33.30
C TYR A 353 20.74 35.65 32.94
N VAL A 354 19.94 34.80 33.58
CA VAL A 354 19.81 33.37 33.28
C VAL A 354 18.34 33.02 33.06
N VAL A 355 18.07 31.92 32.35
CA VAL A 355 16.70 31.39 32.25
C VAL A 355 16.27 30.99 33.66
N SER A 356 15.15 31.53 34.12
CA SER A 356 14.53 31.13 35.39
C SER A 356 13.74 29.85 35.17
N ASP A 357 12.88 29.84 34.15
CA ASP A 357 12.06 28.69 33.78
C ASP A 357 11.51 28.83 32.35
N VAL A 358 11.19 27.70 31.71
CA VAL A 358 10.42 27.62 30.47
C VAL A 358 9.17 26.80 30.74
N LEU A 359 8.00 27.35 30.44
CA LEU A 359 6.72 26.65 30.53
C LEU A 359 6.26 26.24 29.13
N VAL A 360 5.89 24.98 28.96
CA VAL A 360 5.26 24.41 27.76
C VAL A 360 3.86 23.95 28.15
N ASP A 361 2.84 24.50 27.49
CA ASP A 361 1.43 24.25 27.81
C ASP A 361 1.10 24.41 29.31
N GLY A 362 1.72 25.43 29.93
CA GLY A 362 1.60 25.73 31.36
C GLY A 362 2.43 24.86 32.30
N SER A 363 3.12 23.83 31.79
CA SER A 363 3.97 22.94 32.59
C SER A 363 5.45 23.30 32.46
N SER A 364 6.16 23.39 33.59
CA SER A 364 7.60 23.69 33.61
C SER A 364 8.42 22.57 32.99
N VAL A 365 9.35 22.95 32.12
CA VAL A 365 10.42 22.08 31.59
C VAL A 365 11.80 22.50 32.12
N GLY A 366 11.84 23.44 33.08
CA GLY A 366 13.05 23.93 33.73
C GLY A 366 13.79 25.03 32.97
N ALA A 367 14.95 25.41 33.52
CA ALA A 367 15.83 26.45 32.98
C ALA A 367 16.63 25.96 31.75
N VAL A 368 15.94 25.68 30.65
CA VAL A 368 16.54 25.24 29.39
C VAL A 368 16.75 26.42 28.43
N THR A 369 17.81 26.34 27.61
CA THR A 369 18.09 27.33 26.55
C THR A 369 17.57 26.92 25.18
N SER A 370 16.97 25.72 25.06
CA SER A 370 16.31 25.25 23.84
C SER A 370 15.16 24.30 24.18
N TYR A 371 14.16 24.25 23.30
CA TYR A 371 13.05 23.29 23.37
C TYR A 371 12.55 22.95 21.98
N THR A 372 12.26 21.67 21.72
CA THR A 372 11.72 21.21 20.43
C THR A 372 10.39 20.50 20.63
N PHE A 373 9.32 21.07 20.09
CA PHE A 373 8.08 20.33 19.89
C PHE A 373 8.29 19.31 18.78
N SER A 374 7.91 18.06 19.03
CA SER A 374 8.00 16.98 18.04
C SER A 374 6.60 16.51 17.68
N ASN A 375 6.35 16.23 16.39
CA ASN A 375 5.07 15.73 15.89
C ASN A 375 3.86 16.58 16.36
N VAL A 376 3.86 17.87 16.02
CA VAL A 376 2.85 18.84 16.48
C VAL A 376 1.48 18.47 15.93
N THR A 377 0.55 18.09 16.81
CA THR A 377 -0.81 17.63 16.45
C THR A 377 -1.92 18.43 17.13
N ALA A 378 -1.56 19.51 17.82
CA ALA A 378 -2.47 20.47 18.45
C ALA A 378 -1.79 21.85 18.55
N ASN A 379 -2.57 22.88 18.90
CA ASN A 379 -2.00 24.17 19.28
C ASN A 379 -1.24 24.05 20.60
N HIS A 380 -0.14 24.78 20.73
CA HIS A 380 0.70 24.77 21.92
C HIS A 380 1.05 26.19 22.37
N THR A 381 1.57 26.29 23.58
CA THR A 381 2.17 27.51 24.13
C THR A 381 3.55 27.23 24.67
N ILE A 382 4.46 28.18 24.49
CA ILE A 382 5.78 28.17 25.14
C ILE A 382 6.09 29.58 25.68
N SER A 383 6.51 29.65 26.94
CA SER A 383 6.87 30.92 27.58
C SER A 383 8.17 30.79 28.37
N ALA A 384 9.11 31.71 28.13
CA ALA A 384 10.39 31.76 28.82
C ALA A 384 10.43 32.92 29.83
N SER A 385 10.98 32.67 31.00
CA SER A 385 11.18 33.68 32.05
C SER A 385 12.66 33.77 32.43
N PHE A 386 13.10 34.96 32.86
CA PHE A 386 14.50 35.26 33.14
C PHE A 386 14.66 35.92 34.50
N VAL A 387 15.76 35.61 35.18
CA VAL A 387 16.13 36.19 36.48
C VAL A 387 17.58 36.65 36.43
N LEU A 388 17.96 37.58 37.30
CA LEU A 388 19.33 38.07 37.42
C LEU A 388 20.28 36.88 37.67
N GLY A 389 21.31 36.75 36.84
CA GLY A 389 22.37 35.77 37.02
C GLY A 389 23.38 36.31 38.01
N TYR A 390 23.58 35.61 39.12
CA TYR A 390 24.63 35.96 40.07
C TYR A 390 25.88 35.16 39.75
N THR A 391 26.97 35.85 39.44
CA THR A 391 28.32 35.26 39.46
C THR A 391 28.95 35.55 40.81
N VAL A 392 29.14 34.51 41.63
CA VAL A 392 29.93 34.64 42.85
C VAL A 392 31.40 34.54 42.46
N ALA A 393 32.08 35.68 42.38
CA ALA A 393 33.53 35.71 42.25
C ALA A 393 34.15 35.41 43.62
N VAL A 394 34.74 34.23 43.78
CA VAL A 394 35.47 33.87 44.99
C VAL A 394 36.95 34.11 44.73
N THR A 395 37.55 35.03 45.48
CA THR A 395 38.98 35.32 45.40
C THR A 395 39.65 34.90 46.69
N ALA A 396 40.60 33.96 46.60
CA ALA A 396 41.44 33.59 47.73
C ALA A 396 42.57 34.62 47.89
N GLY A 397 42.73 35.20 49.08
CA GLY A 397 43.92 35.98 49.42
C GLY A 397 45.16 35.10 49.52
N GLY A 398 46.34 35.69 49.79
CA GLY A 398 47.64 35.00 49.71
C GLY A 398 47.83 33.70 50.53
N ASN A 399 46.92 33.41 51.48
CA ASN A 399 46.89 32.17 52.27
C ASN A 399 45.52 31.45 52.22
N GLY A 400 44.59 31.87 51.35
CA GLY A 400 43.25 31.29 51.23
C GLY A 400 43.24 30.06 50.32
N SER A 401 42.44 29.05 50.67
CA SER A 401 42.11 27.93 49.79
C SER A 401 40.63 27.99 49.45
N ILE A 402 40.29 27.84 48.16
CA ILE A 402 38.92 27.62 47.70
C ILE A 402 38.87 26.19 47.18
N THR A 403 38.08 25.34 47.83
CA THR A 403 37.86 23.96 47.40
C THR A 403 36.33 23.81 47.21
N PRO A 404 35.85 23.27 46.06
CA PRO A 404 34.43 23.23 45.71
C PRO A 404 33.52 22.57 46.75
#